data_AF-A0A1G6RMT0-F1
#
_entry.id   AF-A0A1G6RMT0-F1
#
_cell.length_a   1.000
_cell.length_b   1.000
_cell.length_c   1.000
_cell.angle_alpha   90.00
_cell.angle_beta   90.00
_cell.angle_gamma   90.00
#
_symmetry.space_group_name_H-M   'P 1'
#
loop_
_entity.id
_entity.type
_entity.pdbx_description
1 polymer ?
#
loop_
_entity_poly.entity_id
_entity_poly.type
_entity_poly.pdbx_seq_one_letter_code
_entity_poly.pdbx_strand_id
1 'polypeptide(L)'
;MREQGVNISIAAFHLPLWKCDMFTLSWDKWLDDNRWTGLLRSKTHINFYLEPNEELEERQITLDEKQIMIEAEEPVSLVDKKAVYQAAILIADPCDGIISLNKKEWLSIVEFEQVVQETLTFTFKEAAE
;
A
#
# COMPACT_ATOMS: atom_id res chain seq x y z
N MET A 1 -19.63 -18.02 13.61
CA MET A 1 -19.69 -18.44 12.20
C MET A 1 -18.56 -17.72 11.48
N ARG A 2 -17.59 -18.43 10.89
CA ARG A 2 -16.60 -17.83 9.99
C ARG A 2 -17.21 -17.87 8.60
N GLU A 3 -17.38 -16.72 7.96
CA GLU A 3 -17.78 -16.67 6.56
C GLU A 3 -16.71 -17.36 5.72
N GLN A 4 -17.12 -18.32 4.89
CA GLN A 4 -16.22 -18.98 3.96
C GLN A 4 -15.79 -17.96 2.90
N GLY A 5 -14.49 -17.80 2.70
CA GLY A 5 -13.92 -16.86 1.71
C GLY A 5 -13.29 -15.59 2.28
N VAL A 6 -13.39 -15.34 3.59
CA VAL A 6 -12.74 -14.18 4.23
C VAL A 6 -11.42 -14.60 4.86
N ASN A 7 -10.29 -14.15 4.29
CA ASN A 7 -8.99 -14.25 4.93
C ASN A 7 -8.91 -13.24 6.08
N ILE A 8 -8.89 -13.73 7.32
CA ILE A 8 -8.77 -12.90 8.51
C ILE A 8 -7.29 -12.83 8.89
N SER A 9 -6.67 -11.67 8.72
CA SER A 9 -5.35 -11.39 9.27
C SER A 9 -5.50 -10.95 10.73
N ILE A 10 -5.01 -11.78 11.66
CA ILE A 10 -4.99 -11.47 13.09
C ILE A 10 -3.69 -10.70 13.36
N ALA A 11 -3.79 -9.45 13.81
CA ALA A 11 -2.63 -8.72 14.29
C ALA A 11 -1.97 -9.50 15.44
N ALA A 12 -0.67 -9.81 15.29
CA ALA A 12 0.08 -10.62 16.25
C ALA A 12 0.29 -9.93 17.62
N PHE A 13 -0.01 -8.63 17.71
CA PHE A 13 0.15 -7.81 18.91
C PHE A 13 -1.10 -6.96 19.19
N HIS A 14 -1.55 -6.95 20.44
CA HIS A 14 -2.70 -6.18 20.92
C HIS A 14 -2.36 -4.70 21.16
N LEU A 15 -1.57 -4.08 20.28
CA LEU A 15 -1.33 -2.64 20.37
C LEU A 15 -2.59 -1.89 19.91
N PRO A 16 -2.99 -0.81 20.61
CA PRO A 16 -4.00 0.09 20.08
C PRO A 16 -3.59 0.63 18.71
N LEU A 17 -4.53 0.73 17.77
CA LEU A 17 -4.28 1.13 16.38
C LEU A 17 -3.47 2.43 16.26
N TRP A 18 -3.70 3.39 17.15
CA TRP A 18 -3.01 4.68 17.20
C TRP A 18 -1.54 4.60 17.65
N LYS A 19 -1.08 3.43 18.12
CA LYS A 19 0.32 3.13 18.43
C LYS A 19 1.04 2.35 17.33
N CYS A 20 0.32 1.95 16.27
CA CYS A 20 0.92 1.28 15.14
C CYS A 20 1.57 2.33 14.22
N ASP A 21 2.86 2.15 13.96
CA ASP A 21 3.64 2.88 12.96
C ASP A 21 3.66 2.15 11.61
N MET A 22 3.31 0.86 11.59
CA MET A 22 3.27 0.04 10.39
C MET A 22 1.95 -0.73 10.26
N PHE A 23 1.43 -0.77 9.04
CA PHE A 23 0.36 -1.67 8.61
C PHE A 23 0.81 -2.47 7.41
N THR A 24 0.43 -3.75 7.33
CA THR A 24 0.71 -4.59 6.18
C THR A 24 -0.58 -5.22 5.68
N LEU A 25 -0.93 -4.93 4.43
CA LEU A 25 -1.92 -5.70 3.69
C LEU A 25 -1.22 -6.93 3.11
N SER A 26 -1.70 -8.11 3.48
CA SER A 26 -1.22 -9.37 2.94
C SER A 26 -2.34 -10.02 2.14
N TRP A 27 -2.13 -10.29 0.87
CA TRP A 27 -3.03 -11.12 0.07
C TRP A 27 -2.29 -12.30 -0.54
N ASP A 28 -3.03 -13.35 -0.84
CA ASP A 28 -2.49 -14.48 -1.60
C ASP A 28 -2.73 -14.19 -3.10
N LYS A 29 -1.64 -14.00 -3.86
CA LYS A 29 -1.72 -13.74 -5.30
C LYS A 29 -2.39 -14.89 -6.06
N TRP A 30 -2.37 -16.08 -5.48
CA TRP A 30 -2.89 -17.31 -6.05
C TRP A 30 -4.14 -17.81 -5.33
N LEU A 31 -4.87 -16.92 -4.65
CA LEU A 31 -6.08 -17.27 -3.91
C LEU A 31 -7.07 -18.10 -4.76
N ASP A 32 -7.14 -17.82 -6.06
CA ASP A 32 -8.04 -18.48 -7.01
C ASP A 32 -7.36 -19.58 -7.85
N ASP A 33 -6.07 -19.85 -7.66
CA ASP A 33 -5.34 -20.92 -8.34
C ASP A 33 -4.96 -22.05 -7.36
N ASN A 34 -5.80 -23.08 -7.36
CA ASN A 34 -5.67 -24.25 -6.50
C ASN A 34 -4.35 -25.02 -6.64
N ARG A 35 -3.57 -24.76 -7.70
CA ARG A 35 -2.25 -25.38 -7.89
C ARG A 35 -1.22 -24.85 -6.88
N TRP A 36 -1.43 -23.64 -6.36
CA TRP A 36 -0.46 -22.93 -5.51
C TRP A 36 -0.92 -22.77 -4.05
N THR A 37 -2.06 -23.35 -3.70
CA THR A 37 -2.62 -23.30 -2.34
C THR A 37 -1.64 -23.87 -1.31
N GLY A 38 -1.33 -23.10 -0.27
CA GLY A 38 -0.51 -23.55 0.87
C GLY A 38 1.00 -23.28 0.73
N LEU A 39 1.45 -22.64 -0.34
CA LEU A 39 2.83 -22.16 -0.44
C LEU A 39 3.02 -20.89 0.39
N LEU A 40 3.94 -20.91 1.35
CA LEU A 40 4.24 -19.74 2.20
C LEU A 40 4.72 -18.50 1.43
N ARG A 41 5.21 -18.66 0.20
CA ARG A 41 5.66 -17.57 -0.69
C ARG A 41 4.58 -17.10 -1.69
N SER A 42 3.34 -17.53 -1.53
CA SER A 42 2.21 -17.06 -2.35
C SER A 42 1.72 -15.67 -1.94
N LYS A 43 2.10 -15.22 -0.74
CA LYS A 43 1.65 -13.97 -0.17
C LYS A 43 2.46 -12.81 -0.73
N THR A 44 1.75 -11.81 -1.21
CA THR A 44 2.31 -10.50 -1.55
C THR A 44 1.90 -9.52 -0.46
N HIS A 45 2.82 -8.61 -0.15
CA HIS A 45 2.65 -7.63 0.90
C HIS A 45 2.64 -6.21 0.32
N ILE A 46 1.66 -5.41 0.72
CA ILE A 46 1.70 -3.95 0.60
C ILE A 46 1.86 -3.41 2.01
N ASN A 47 2.98 -2.76 2.26
CA ASN A 47 3.32 -2.17 3.54
C ASN A 47 3.02 -0.68 3.54
N PHE A 48 2.52 -0.20 4.66
CA PHE A 48 2.23 1.19 4.94
C PHE A 48 3.02 1.56 6.18
N TYR A 49 3.87 2.58 6.06
CA TYR A 49 4.71 3.07 7.13
C TYR A 49 4.34 4.51 7.41
N LEU A 50 4.03 4.82 8.67
CA LEU A 50 4.14 6.17 9.17
C LEU A 50 5.64 6.40 9.39
N GLU A 51 6.26 7.25 8.58
CA GLU A 51 7.69 7.52 8.76
C GLU A 51 7.91 8.12 10.17
N PRO A 52 8.68 7.44 11.05
CA PRO A 52 8.87 7.91 12.40
C PRO A 52 9.75 9.17 12.41
N ASN A 53 9.40 10.14 13.25
CA ASN A 53 10.13 11.40 13.35
C ASN A 53 11.61 11.19 13.76
N GLU A 54 11.94 10.11 14.47
CA GLU A 54 13.28 9.87 15.03
C GLU A 54 14.38 9.70 13.95
N GLU A 55 14.12 8.99 12.85
CA GLU A 55 15.10 8.83 11.76
C GLU A 55 15.33 10.12 10.95
N LEU A 56 14.33 11.01 10.95
CA LEU A 56 14.39 12.31 10.30
C LEU A 56 15.09 13.34 11.20
N GLU A 57 14.84 13.30 12.51
CA GLU A 57 15.49 14.12 13.53
C GLU A 57 17.01 13.85 13.59
N GLU A 58 17.46 12.60 13.56
CA GLU A 58 18.89 12.25 13.49
C GLU A 58 19.58 12.81 12.24
N ARG A 59 18.84 12.97 11.14
CA ARG A 59 19.30 13.53 9.87
C ARG A 59 19.04 15.04 9.76
N GLN A 60 18.52 15.67 10.81
CA GLN A 60 18.10 17.08 10.86
C GLN A 60 17.09 17.45 9.76
N ILE A 61 16.28 16.50 9.32
CA ILE A 61 15.19 16.72 8.38
C ILE A 61 13.93 16.96 9.21
N THR A 62 13.39 18.17 9.15
CA THR A 62 12.05 18.46 9.68
C THR A 62 11.08 18.38 8.52
N LEU A 63 10.14 17.43 8.56
CA LEU A 63 9.02 17.42 7.64
C LEU A 63 7.91 18.30 8.23
N ASP A 64 7.37 19.22 7.43
CA ASP A 64 6.26 20.07 7.85
C ASP A 64 4.97 19.25 8.12
N GLU A 65 4.88 18.03 7.56
CA GLU A 65 3.73 17.13 7.63
C GLU A 65 4.16 15.67 7.86
N LYS A 66 3.33 14.89 8.56
CA LYS A 66 3.56 13.45 8.72
C LYS A 66 3.40 12.74 7.38
N GLN A 67 4.38 11.94 6.99
CA GLN A 67 4.35 11.19 5.74
C GLN A 67 3.96 9.73 5.95
N ILE A 68 3.20 9.21 5.00
CA ILE A 68 2.92 7.78 4.87
C ILE A 68 3.67 7.26 3.66
N MET A 69 4.55 6.30 3.85
CA MET A 69 5.19 5.55 2.77
C MET A 69 4.38 4.29 2.49
N ILE A 70 4.06 4.05 1.21
CA ILE A 70 3.35 2.86 0.74
C ILE A 70 4.29 2.11 -0.19
N GLU A 71 4.56 0.83 0.11
CA GLU A 71 5.50 0.00 -0.63
C GLU A 71 4.88 -1.36 -0.94
N ALA A 72 4.97 -1.81 -2.20
CA ALA A 72 4.66 -3.19 -2.56
C ALA A 72 5.95 -4.02 -2.61
N GLU A 73 5.92 -5.23 -2.07
CA GLU A 73 7.06 -6.14 -2.09
C GLU A 73 7.36 -6.66 -3.51
N GLU A 74 8.65 -6.63 -3.90
CA GLU A 74 9.11 -7.11 -5.20
C GLU A 74 9.08 -8.66 -5.30
N PRO A 75 8.74 -9.25 -6.47
CA PRO A 75 8.51 -8.58 -7.76
C PRO A 75 7.10 -7.97 -7.88
N VAL A 76 7.04 -6.69 -8.25
CA VAL A 76 5.79 -5.92 -8.34
C VAL A 76 5.08 -6.12 -9.68
N SER A 77 3.83 -6.60 -9.66
CA SER A 77 2.95 -6.71 -10.83
C SER A 77 2.15 -5.43 -11.11
N LEU A 78 1.47 -5.34 -12.26
CA LEU A 78 0.60 -4.21 -12.58
C LEU A 78 -0.59 -4.10 -11.61
N VAL A 79 -1.14 -5.25 -11.15
CA VAL A 79 -2.17 -5.27 -10.10
C VAL A 79 -1.66 -4.63 -8.80
N ASP A 80 -0.44 -4.99 -8.39
CA ASP A 80 0.17 -4.45 -7.16
C ASP A 80 0.37 -2.93 -7.28
N LYS A 81 0.89 -2.44 -8.43
CA LYS A 81 1.05 -1.00 -8.69
C LYS A 81 -0.26 -0.24 -8.64
N LYS A 82 -1.30 -0.78 -9.30
CA LYS A 82 -2.63 -0.17 -9.31
C LYS A 82 -3.18 -0.06 -7.89
N ALA A 83 -3.06 -1.12 -7.09
CA ALA A 83 -3.52 -1.10 -5.71
C ALA A 83 -2.77 -0.08 -4.84
N VAL A 84 -1.45 0.03 -4.99
CA VAL A 84 -0.65 1.06 -4.30
C VAL A 84 -1.13 2.47 -4.65
N TYR A 85 -1.33 2.77 -5.94
CA TYR A 85 -1.80 4.09 -6.37
C TYR A 85 -3.21 4.41 -5.88
N GLN A 86 -4.11 3.44 -5.92
CA GLN A 86 -5.46 3.61 -5.37
C GLN A 86 -5.43 3.84 -3.85
N ALA A 87 -4.56 3.14 -3.13
CA ALA A 87 -4.39 3.34 -1.70
C ALA A 87 -3.83 4.73 -1.37
N ALA A 88 -2.85 5.22 -2.14
CA ALA A 88 -2.31 6.57 -1.97
C ALA A 88 -3.39 7.64 -2.13
N ILE A 89 -4.22 7.53 -3.18
CA ILE A 89 -5.35 8.45 -3.42
C ILE A 89 -6.36 8.37 -2.26
N LEU A 90 -6.76 7.16 -1.86
CA LEU A 90 -7.74 6.95 -0.79
C LEU A 90 -7.28 7.53 0.56
N ILE A 91 -5.98 7.50 0.84
CA ILE A 91 -5.39 8.03 2.08
C ILE A 91 -5.28 9.56 2.00
N ALA A 92 -4.93 10.12 0.84
CA ALA A 92 -4.73 11.56 0.67
C ALA A 92 -6.05 12.35 0.58
N ASP A 93 -7.10 11.75 -0.02
CA ASP A 93 -8.38 12.43 -0.30
C ASP A 93 -9.06 13.06 0.94
N PRO A 94 -9.15 12.39 2.11
CA PRO A 94 -9.80 12.98 3.28
C PRO A 94 -9.05 14.15 3.92
N CYS A 95 -7.77 14.35 3.59
CA CYS A 95 -6.92 15.38 4.19
C CYS A 95 -6.38 16.41 3.19
N ASP A 96 -6.91 16.43 1.95
CA ASP A 96 -6.38 17.26 0.86
C ASP A 96 -4.86 17.08 0.69
N GLY A 97 -4.39 15.85 0.89
CA GLY A 97 -2.97 15.51 0.91
C GLY A 97 -2.31 15.57 -0.47
N ILE A 98 -0.99 15.62 -0.46
CA ILE A 98 -0.14 15.56 -1.66
C ILE A 98 0.57 14.20 -1.74
N ILE A 99 0.81 13.73 -2.96
CA ILE A 99 1.35 12.40 -3.24
C ILE A 99 2.65 12.52 -4.03
N SER A 100 3.66 11.71 -3.69
CA SER A 100 4.92 11.64 -4.42
C SER A 100 5.26 10.19 -4.81
N LEU A 101 5.74 10.00 -6.05
CA LEU A 101 6.28 8.71 -6.51
C LEU A 101 7.78 8.57 -6.23
N ASN A 102 8.48 9.68 -5.99
CA ASN A 102 9.95 9.73 -5.98
C ASN A 102 10.53 10.49 -4.77
N LYS A 103 9.68 10.92 -3.82
CA LYS A 103 10.01 11.75 -2.66
C LYS A 103 10.64 13.12 -3.01
N LYS A 104 10.55 13.57 -4.27
CA LYS A 104 11.09 14.86 -4.74
C LYS A 104 10.00 15.77 -5.27
N GLU A 105 9.12 15.22 -6.09
CA GLU A 105 8.00 15.92 -6.69
C GLU A 105 6.73 15.51 -5.96
N TRP A 106 6.02 16.49 -5.41
CA TRP A 106 4.77 16.28 -4.70
C TRP A 106 3.64 16.86 -5.53
N LEU A 107 2.63 16.05 -5.76
CA LEU A 107 1.52 16.33 -6.67
C LEU A 107 0.23 16.42 -5.88
N SER A 108 -0.67 17.32 -6.28
CA SER A 108 -2.07 17.22 -5.85
C SER A 108 -2.68 15.90 -6.35
N ILE A 109 -3.79 15.48 -5.75
CA ILE A 109 -4.49 14.24 -6.15
C ILE A 109 -4.83 14.24 -7.64
N VAL A 110 -5.31 15.37 -8.17
CA VAL A 110 -5.67 15.51 -9.59
C VAL A 110 -4.46 15.37 -10.52
N GLU A 111 -3.34 15.99 -10.15
CA GLU A 111 -2.09 15.88 -10.93
C GLU A 111 -1.53 14.45 -10.86
N PHE A 112 -1.58 13.83 -9.68
CA PHE A 112 -1.15 12.45 -9.49
C PHE A 112 -1.96 11.49 -10.35
N GLU A 113 -3.29 11.59 -10.33
CA GLU A 113 -4.19 10.76 -11.14
C GLU A 113 -3.89 10.85 -12.64
N GLN A 114 -3.52 12.03 -13.14
CA GLN A 114 -3.09 12.21 -14.53
C GLN A 114 -1.78 11.49 -14.83
N VAL A 115 -0.81 11.55 -13.92
CA VAL A 115 0.50 10.87 -14.07
C VAL A 115 0.34 9.35 -14.11
N VAL A 116 -0.55 8.79 -13.28
CA VAL A 116 -0.74 7.34 -13.17
C VAL A 116 -1.94 6.79 -13.94
N GLN A 117 -2.59 7.61 -14.77
CA GLN A 117 -3.87 7.30 -15.43
C GLN A 117 -3.83 5.99 -16.21
N GLU A 118 -2.75 5.75 -16.96
CA GLU A 118 -2.58 4.51 -17.73
C GLU A 118 -2.65 3.28 -16.81
N THR A 119 -1.99 3.32 -15.65
CA THR A 119 -2.03 2.22 -14.68
C THR A 119 -3.40 2.07 -14.03
N LEU A 120 -4.09 3.18 -13.74
CA LEU A 120 -5.41 3.15 -13.11
C LEU A 120 -6.52 2.65 -14.04
N THR A 121 -6.36 2.82 -15.35
CA THR A 121 -7.38 2.44 -16.34
C THR A 121 -7.40 0.96 -16.69
N PHE A 122 -6.34 0.20 -16.41
CA PHE A 122 -6.31 -1.25 -16.65
C PHE A 122 -7.45 -1.96 -15.92
N THR A 123 -8.16 -2.84 -16.63
CA THR A 123 -9.05 -3.81 -16.01
C THR A 123 -8.26 -4.83 -15.20
N PHE A 124 -8.90 -5.51 -14.24
CA PHE A 124 -8.23 -6.57 -13.48
C PHE A 124 -7.62 -7.64 -14.41
N LYS A 125 -8.32 -7.98 -15.49
CA LYS A 125 -7.84 -8.97 -16.46
C LYS A 125 -6.56 -8.49 -17.16
N GLU A 126 -6.52 -7.25 -17.61
CA GLU A 126 -5.34 -6.68 -18.29
C GLU A 126 -4.15 -6.50 -17.33
N ALA A 127 -4.41 -6.20 -16.06
CA ALA A 127 -3.36 -6.03 -15.06
C ALA A 127 -2.79 -7.37 -14.55
N ALA A 128 -3.54 -8.47 -14.66
CA ALA A 128 -3.17 -9.79 -14.16
C ALA A 128 -2.49 -10.69 -15.20
N GLU A 129 -2.51 -10.32 -16.49
CA GLU A 129 -1.75 -10.96 -17.58
C GLU A 129 -0.26 -10.54 -17.55
#